data_AF-A0A1J4XHE0-F1
#
_entry.id   AF-A0A1J4XHE0-F1
#
_cell.length_a   1.000
_cell.length_b   1.000
_cell.length_c   1.000
_cell.angle_alpha   90.00
_cell.angle_beta   90.00
_cell.angle_gamma   90.00
#
_symmetry.space_group_name_H-M   'P 1'
#
loop_
_entity.id
_entity.type
_entity.pdbx_description
1 polymer ?
#
loop_
_entity_poly.entity_id
_entity_poly.type
_entity_poly.pdbx_seq_one_letter_code
_entity_poly.pdbx_strand_id
1 'polypeptide(L)'
;MKQNKQFTFAYNPLFRVIATWMWWFVGAALTVLIILAIQGVQLASASKVLAGERAYLAVYIEIVSVGLLPLLFTLICRDELAQYGLARQGLAKSLLLSSLFVVVMFGFGYLMTGRLITDSRPTLHLGFPWNLWYALLGIIAWGPLEVFFFVWLVVNTDNIFKSRMRANPWGLIITVLLFALIHILTTNISNAIYTSAIFLVLGLIYKYTRNVVGPMIAWALINGQVWYIARLLF
;
A
#
# COMPACT_ATOMS: atom_id res chain seq x y z
N MET A 1 29.56 -3.12 24.62
CA MET A 1 28.07 -3.26 24.53
C MET A 1 27.74 -4.61 23.91
N LYS A 2 27.15 -5.54 24.66
CA LYS A 2 26.64 -6.81 24.12
C LYS A 2 25.38 -6.50 23.31
N GLN A 3 25.43 -6.63 21.98
CA GLN A 3 24.21 -6.63 21.17
C GLN A 3 23.34 -7.80 21.63
N ASN A 4 22.15 -7.48 22.10
CA ASN A 4 21.19 -8.43 22.64
C ASN A 4 20.71 -9.34 21.50
N LYS A 5 21.00 -10.66 21.58
CA LYS A 5 20.81 -11.64 20.47
C LYS A 5 19.39 -11.68 19.89
N GLN A 6 18.38 -11.25 20.65
CA GLN A 6 16.98 -11.16 20.18
C GLN A 6 16.78 -10.08 19.10
N PHE A 7 17.54 -8.99 19.14
CA PHE A 7 17.42 -7.95 18.13
C PHE A 7 18.07 -8.36 16.81
N THR A 8 19.09 -9.21 16.83
CA THR A 8 19.83 -9.64 15.63
C THR A 8 18.93 -10.28 14.58
N PHE A 9 17.84 -10.94 15.01
CA PHE A 9 16.87 -11.54 14.10
C PHE A 9 15.95 -10.50 13.44
N ALA A 10 15.52 -9.48 14.19
CA ALA A 10 14.71 -8.38 13.66
C ALA A 10 15.45 -7.54 12.61
N TYR A 11 16.79 -7.53 12.59
CA TYR A 11 17.60 -6.88 11.54
C TYR A 11 17.84 -7.76 10.30
N ASN A 12 17.44 -9.03 10.32
CA ASN A 12 17.63 -9.91 9.18
C ASN A 12 16.62 -9.59 8.06
N PRO A 13 17.05 -9.20 6.84
CA PRO A 13 16.14 -8.78 5.77
C PRO A 13 15.27 -9.93 5.26
N LEU A 14 15.76 -11.18 5.28
CA LEU A 14 14.98 -12.35 4.90
C LEU A 14 13.82 -12.57 5.87
N PHE A 15 14.10 -12.52 7.17
CA PHE A 15 13.06 -12.64 8.19
C PHE A 15 12.03 -11.52 8.06
N ARG A 16 12.48 -10.27 7.96
CA ARG A 16 11.63 -9.08 7.78
C ARG A 16 10.65 -9.24 6.61
N VAL A 17 11.15 -9.64 5.44
CA VAL A 17 10.33 -9.83 4.23
C VAL A 17 9.34 -10.98 4.40
N ILE A 18 9.79 -12.14 4.88
CA ILE A 18 8.91 -13.31 5.08
C ILE A 18 7.82 -13.00 6.11
N ALA A 19 8.20 -12.44 7.26
CA ALA A 19 7.27 -12.06 8.31
C ALA A 19 6.24 -11.06 7.81
N THR A 20 6.65 -10.10 6.99
CA THR A 20 5.76 -9.08 6.40
C THR A 20 4.74 -9.70 5.44
N TRP A 21 5.17 -10.61 4.55
CA TRP A 21 4.24 -11.32 3.67
C TRP A 21 3.28 -12.24 4.44
N MET A 22 3.75 -12.95 5.47
CA MET A 22 2.88 -13.77 6.33
C MET A 22 1.89 -12.91 7.12
N TRP A 23 2.37 -11.78 7.65
CA TRP A 23 1.57 -10.85 8.43
C TRP A 23 0.47 -10.20 7.60
N TRP A 24 0.65 -10.03 6.30
CA TRP A 24 -0.41 -9.54 5.43
C TRP A 24 -1.71 -10.37 5.60
N PHE A 25 -1.59 -11.70 5.59
CA PHE A 25 -2.74 -12.60 5.80
C PHE A 25 -3.19 -12.65 7.26
N VAL A 26 -2.24 -12.82 8.20
CA VAL A 26 -2.55 -12.98 9.62
C VAL A 26 -3.15 -11.70 10.20
N GLY A 27 -2.55 -10.55 9.94
CA GLY A 27 -3.00 -9.24 10.37
C GLY A 27 -4.37 -8.88 9.79
N ALA A 28 -4.63 -9.20 8.52
CA ALA A 28 -5.95 -9.03 7.92
C ALA A 28 -7.00 -9.90 8.62
N ALA A 29 -6.75 -11.20 8.75
CA ALA A 29 -7.67 -12.14 9.39
C ALA A 29 -7.99 -11.75 10.85
N LEU A 30 -6.97 -11.41 11.64
CA LEU A 30 -7.14 -10.96 13.01
C LEU A 30 -7.98 -9.68 13.09
N THR A 31 -7.72 -8.72 12.20
CA THR A 31 -8.46 -7.45 12.18
C THR A 31 -9.92 -7.66 11.79
N VAL A 32 -10.19 -8.53 10.81
CA VAL A 32 -11.56 -8.95 10.47
C VAL A 32 -12.24 -9.56 11.70
N LEU A 33 -11.61 -10.52 12.38
CA LEU A 33 -12.20 -11.15 13.57
C LEU A 33 -12.50 -10.14 14.68
N ILE A 34 -11.58 -9.20 14.94
CA ILE A 34 -11.79 -8.13 15.93
C ILE A 34 -12.96 -7.23 15.53
N ILE A 35 -13.04 -6.80 14.27
CA ILE A 35 -14.14 -5.98 13.78
C ILE A 35 -15.47 -6.72 14.00
N LEU A 36 -15.57 -7.98 13.59
CA LEU A 36 -16.80 -8.75 13.70
C LEU A 36 -17.21 -9.00 15.16
N ALA A 37 -16.24 -9.27 16.04
CA ALA A 37 -16.48 -9.41 17.48
C ALA A 37 -17.03 -8.12 18.09
N ILE A 38 -16.45 -6.96 17.76
CA ILE A 38 -16.93 -5.64 18.21
C ILE A 38 -18.34 -5.37 17.66
N GLN A 39 -18.62 -5.79 16.42
CA GLN A 39 -19.92 -5.62 15.79
C GLN A 39 -20.97 -6.65 16.24
N GLY A 40 -20.59 -7.66 17.01
CA GLY A 40 -21.49 -8.73 17.43
C GLY A 40 -22.06 -9.55 16.27
N VAL A 41 -21.34 -9.67 15.14
CA VAL A 41 -21.79 -10.39 13.95
C VAL A 41 -20.96 -11.66 13.70
N GLN A 42 -21.57 -12.64 13.05
CA GLN A 42 -20.90 -13.89 12.68
C GLN A 42 -19.94 -13.70 11.50
N LEU A 43 -18.92 -14.57 11.41
CA LEU A 43 -17.93 -14.58 10.31
C LEU A 43 -18.58 -14.68 8.92
N ALA A 44 -19.68 -15.42 8.79
CA ALA A 44 -20.42 -15.53 7.53
C ALA A 44 -20.96 -14.17 7.02
N SER A 45 -21.12 -13.18 7.89
CA SER A 45 -21.59 -11.83 7.54
C SER A 45 -20.46 -10.85 7.22
N ALA A 46 -19.20 -11.31 7.21
CA ALA A 46 -18.04 -10.43 7.05
C ALA A 46 -18.08 -9.59 5.77
N SER A 47 -18.40 -10.21 4.64
CA SER A 47 -18.51 -9.52 3.35
C SER A 47 -19.61 -8.46 3.35
N LYS A 48 -20.77 -8.76 3.94
CA LYS A 48 -21.89 -7.80 4.05
C LYS A 48 -21.47 -6.56 4.86
N VAL A 49 -20.73 -6.74 5.95
CA VAL A 49 -20.27 -5.63 6.79
C VAL A 49 -19.15 -4.85 6.11
N LEU A 50 -18.12 -5.54 5.61
CA LEU A 50 -16.87 -4.93 5.13
C LEU A 50 -16.91 -4.47 3.67
N ALA A 51 -17.84 -4.97 2.85
CA ALA A 51 -18.05 -4.52 1.48
C ALA A 51 -19.38 -3.76 1.29
N GLY A 52 -20.25 -3.76 2.30
CA GLY A 52 -21.54 -3.08 2.29
C GLY A 52 -21.60 -1.94 3.29
N GLU A 53 -22.47 -2.08 4.28
CA GLU A 53 -22.93 -1.01 5.19
C GLU A 53 -21.80 -0.30 5.93
N ARG A 54 -20.68 -0.99 6.19
CA ARG A 54 -19.55 -0.47 6.97
C ARG A 54 -18.22 -0.65 6.27
N ALA A 55 -18.22 -0.50 4.95
CA ALA A 55 -17.01 -0.65 4.14
C ALA A 55 -15.86 0.30 4.55
N TYR A 56 -16.16 1.42 5.22
CA TYR A 56 -15.15 2.30 5.81
C TYR A 56 -14.25 1.59 6.86
N LEU A 57 -14.73 0.54 7.54
CA LEU A 57 -13.95 -0.23 8.51
C LEU A 57 -12.82 -1.03 7.87
N ALA A 58 -12.89 -1.29 6.56
CA ALA A 58 -11.83 -1.98 5.82
C ALA A 58 -10.49 -1.21 5.88
N VAL A 59 -10.51 0.07 6.22
CA VAL A 59 -9.28 0.86 6.42
C VAL A 59 -8.40 0.27 7.52
N TYR A 60 -8.98 -0.30 8.56
CA TYR A 60 -8.22 -0.91 9.64
C TYR A 60 -7.54 -2.19 9.18
N ILE A 61 -8.21 -2.96 8.33
CA ILE A 61 -7.63 -4.15 7.71
C ILE A 61 -6.41 -3.73 6.92
N GLU A 62 -6.54 -2.74 6.03
CA GLU A 62 -5.44 -2.20 5.24
C GLU A 62 -4.25 -1.74 6.10
N ILE A 63 -4.51 -0.90 7.11
CA ILE A 63 -3.46 -0.38 7.99
C ILE A 63 -2.71 -1.52 8.67
N VAL A 64 -3.43 -2.52 9.20
CA VAL A 64 -2.83 -3.61 9.97
C VAL A 64 -2.12 -4.60 9.05
N SER A 65 -2.71 -5.01 7.93
CA SER A 65 -2.15 -6.02 7.04
C SER A 65 -1.01 -5.48 6.19
N VAL A 66 -1.11 -4.24 5.72
CA VAL A 66 -0.15 -3.63 4.78
C VAL A 66 0.86 -2.77 5.52
N GLY A 67 0.42 -1.81 6.32
CA GLY A 67 1.32 -0.78 6.84
C GLY A 67 2.02 -1.09 8.17
N LEU A 68 1.34 -1.77 9.09
CA LEU A 68 1.72 -1.79 10.50
C LEU A 68 3.06 -2.49 10.74
N LEU A 69 3.24 -3.71 10.24
CA LEU A 69 4.46 -4.47 10.52
C LEU A 69 5.74 -3.85 9.90
N PRO A 70 5.75 -3.40 8.64
CA PRO A 70 6.90 -2.65 8.10
C PRO A 70 7.21 -1.38 8.88
N LEU A 71 6.18 -0.65 9.32
CA LEU A 71 6.37 0.54 10.16
C LEU A 71 7.00 0.15 11.51
N LEU A 72 6.51 -0.91 12.15
CA LEU A 72 7.10 -1.43 13.40
C LEU A 72 8.56 -1.85 13.20
N PHE A 73 8.90 -2.56 12.12
CA PHE A 73 10.29 -2.90 11.82
C PHE A 73 11.14 -1.65 11.63
N THR A 74 10.66 -0.67 10.87
CA THR A 74 11.33 0.61 10.63
C THR A 74 11.63 1.32 11.95
N LEU A 75 10.65 1.39 12.87
CA LEU A 75 10.79 2.04 14.18
C LEU A 75 11.70 1.26 15.14
N ILE A 76 11.47 -0.04 15.31
CA ILE A 76 12.22 -0.91 16.23
C ILE A 76 13.69 -0.98 15.83
N CYS A 77 13.94 -1.07 14.52
CA CYS A 77 15.28 -1.17 13.98
C CYS A 77 15.93 0.18 13.70
N ARG A 78 15.18 1.28 13.90
CA ARG A 78 15.62 2.65 13.67
C ARG A 78 16.16 2.85 12.25
N ASP A 79 15.48 2.25 11.28
CA ASP A 79 15.86 2.40 9.88
C ASP A 79 15.71 3.88 9.48
N GLU A 80 16.66 4.40 8.71
CA GLU A 80 16.57 5.77 8.20
C GLU A 80 15.50 5.87 7.12
N LEU A 81 14.54 6.79 7.25
CA LEU A 81 13.47 6.97 6.26
C LEU A 81 13.99 7.29 4.85
N ALA A 82 15.18 7.87 4.74
CA ALA A 82 15.87 8.12 3.48
C ALA A 82 16.16 6.81 2.71
N GLN A 83 16.34 5.68 3.39
CA GLN A 83 16.50 4.36 2.77
C GLN A 83 15.28 3.99 1.91
N TYR A 84 14.08 4.40 2.35
CA TYR A 84 12.82 4.16 1.66
C TYR A 84 12.44 5.32 0.72
N GLY A 85 13.35 6.26 0.47
CA GLY A 85 13.14 7.37 -0.46
C GLY A 85 12.34 8.54 0.10
N LEU A 86 12.12 8.63 1.41
CA LEU A 86 11.59 9.81 2.07
C LEU A 86 12.73 10.81 2.33
N ALA A 87 13.19 11.45 1.26
CA ALA A 87 14.29 12.41 1.28
C ALA A 87 13.98 13.61 0.37
N ARG A 88 14.78 14.69 0.49
CA ARG A 88 14.70 15.82 -0.47
C ARG A 88 15.34 15.49 -1.82
N GLN A 89 16.35 14.62 -1.80
CA GLN A 89 17.04 14.22 -3.02
C GLN A 89 16.09 13.47 -3.96
N GLY A 90 16.10 13.85 -5.23
CA GLY A 90 15.27 13.21 -6.26
C GLY A 90 13.78 13.58 -6.21
N LEU A 91 13.33 14.38 -5.23
CA LEU A 91 11.92 14.71 -5.01
C LEU A 91 11.26 15.33 -6.24
N ALA A 92 11.84 16.41 -6.79
CA ALA A 92 11.28 17.11 -7.95
C ALA A 92 11.13 16.19 -9.17
N LYS A 93 12.13 15.33 -9.40
CA LYS A 93 12.14 14.38 -10.52
C LYS A 93 11.11 13.25 -10.32
N SER A 94 10.98 12.76 -9.10
CA SER A 94 9.98 11.77 -8.72
C SER A 94 8.57 12.31 -8.91
N LEU A 95 8.31 13.53 -8.41
CA LEU A 95 7.05 14.24 -8.64
C LEU A 95 6.76 14.40 -10.13
N LEU A 96 7.72 14.90 -10.92
CA LEU A 96 7.52 15.11 -12.35
C LEU A 96 7.15 13.83 -13.11
N LEU A 97 7.90 12.74 -12.90
CA LEU A 97 7.66 11.46 -13.57
C LEU A 97 6.35 10.82 -13.12
N SER A 98 6.05 10.90 -11.82
CA SER A 98 4.79 10.40 -11.26
C SER A 98 3.58 11.21 -11.74
N SER A 99 3.68 12.53 -11.82
CA SER A 99 2.64 13.38 -12.40
C SER A 99 2.42 13.09 -13.87
N LEU A 100 3.49 12.94 -14.66
CA LEU A 100 3.39 12.53 -16.06
C LEU A 100 2.67 11.19 -16.20
N PHE A 101 3.00 10.22 -15.35
CA PHE A 101 2.34 8.92 -15.34
C PHE A 101 0.85 9.02 -15.00
N VAL A 102 0.46 9.83 -14.00
CA VAL A 102 -0.95 10.12 -13.68
C VAL A 102 -1.67 10.72 -14.89
N VAL A 103 -1.09 11.73 -15.54
CA VAL A 103 -1.68 12.37 -16.72
C VAL A 103 -1.88 11.37 -17.86
N VAL A 104 -0.90 10.49 -18.12
CA VAL A 104 -1.01 9.44 -19.14
C VAL A 104 -2.14 8.46 -18.78
N MET A 105 -2.22 8.01 -17.53
CA MET A 105 -3.26 7.08 -17.08
C MET A 105 -4.66 7.67 -17.21
N PHE A 106 -4.85 8.90 -16.73
CA PHE A 106 -6.14 9.60 -16.83
C PHE A 106 -6.49 9.92 -18.28
N GLY A 107 -5.53 10.36 -19.09
CA GLY A 107 -5.71 10.64 -20.51
C GLY A 107 -6.12 9.39 -21.28
N PHE A 108 -5.41 8.28 -21.07
CA PHE A 108 -5.76 7.00 -21.69
C PHE A 108 -7.13 6.50 -21.23
N GLY A 109 -7.42 6.55 -19.92
CA GLY A 109 -8.73 6.18 -19.38
C GLY A 109 -9.87 7.02 -19.98
N TYR A 110 -9.66 8.32 -20.11
CA TYR A 110 -10.62 9.23 -20.75
C TYR A 110 -10.84 8.91 -22.22
N LEU A 111 -9.77 8.69 -22.99
CA LEU A 111 -9.87 8.35 -24.42
C LEU A 111 -10.59 7.02 -24.64
N MET A 112 -10.40 6.03 -23.76
CA MET A 112 -11.01 4.71 -23.89
C MET A 112 -12.47 4.65 -23.40
N THR A 113 -12.85 5.46 -22.42
CA THR A 113 -14.17 5.36 -21.76
C THR A 113 -15.06 6.59 -21.94
N GLY A 114 -14.53 7.69 -22.48
CA GLY A 114 -15.20 8.98 -22.59
C GLY A 114 -15.43 9.68 -21.24
N ARG A 115 -14.88 9.14 -20.14
CA ARG A 115 -15.08 9.63 -18.77
C ARG A 115 -13.75 9.65 -18.03
N LEU A 116 -13.59 10.60 -17.11
CA LEU A 116 -12.46 10.55 -16.18
C LEU A 116 -12.61 9.31 -15.30
N ILE A 117 -11.47 8.78 -14.82
CA ILE A 117 -11.46 7.65 -13.90
C ILE A 117 -12.18 8.08 -12.62
N THR A 118 -13.36 7.51 -12.39
CA THR A 118 -14.21 7.79 -11.22
C THR A 118 -14.71 6.50 -10.60
N ASP A 119 -15.01 6.52 -9.30
CA ASP A 119 -15.61 5.38 -8.60
C ASP A 119 -17.15 5.42 -8.70
N SER A 120 -17.76 4.32 -9.15
CA SER A 120 -19.21 4.20 -9.38
C SER A 120 -19.96 3.51 -8.24
N ARG A 121 -19.31 3.18 -7.11
CA ARG A 121 -19.97 2.52 -5.98
C ARG A 121 -20.93 3.48 -5.24
N PRO A 122 -21.90 2.97 -4.48
CA PRO A 122 -22.79 3.80 -3.66
C PRO A 122 -22.00 4.66 -2.65
N THR A 123 -22.42 5.91 -2.41
CA THR A 123 -21.73 6.78 -1.44
C THR A 123 -21.82 6.19 -0.04
N LEU A 124 -20.72 6.25 0.71
CA LEU A 124 -20.74 5.98 2.14
C LEU A 124 -21.25 7.22 2.88
N HIS A 125 -22.12 7.03 3.87
CA HIS A 125 -22.64 8.13 4.68
C HIS A 125 -22.21 7.94 6.14
N LEU A 126 -21.45 8.91 6.64
CA LEU A 126 -21.08 9.01 8.05
C LEU A 126 -21.33 10.45 8.52
N GLY A 127 -21.75 10.60 9.77
CA GLY A 127 -21.84 11.91 10.40
C GLY A 127 -20.45 12.45 10.78
N PHE A 128 -20.34 13.77 10.91
CA PHE A 128 -19.17 14.40 11.52
C PHE A 128 -19.05 14.00 13.00
N PRO A 129 -17.83 13.73 13.53
CA PRO A 129 -16.51 13.85 12.89
C PRO A 129 -16.02 12.58 12.18
N TRP A 130 -16.82 11.52 12.16
CA TRP A 130 -16.41 10.20 11.68
C TRP A 130 -16.13 10.19 10.18
N ASN A 131 -16.90 10.93 9.39
CA ASN A 131 -16.67 11.05 7.96
C ASN A 131 -15.26 11.58 7.64
N LEU A 132 -14.83 12.67 8.29
CA LEU A 132 -13.50 13.24 8.14
C LEU A 132 -12.42 12.27 8.61
N TRP A 133 -12.62 11.64 9.75
CA TRP A 133 -11.67 10.67 10.31
C TRP A 133 -11.43 9.49 9.36
N TYR A 134 -12.48 8.84 8.88
CA TYR A 134 -12.36 7.69 7.99
C TYR A 134 -11.90 8.06 6.58
N ALA A 135 -12.24 9.27 6.09
CA ALA A 135 -11.70 9.79 4.85
C ALA A 135 -10.18 9.93 4.93
N LEU A 136 -9.66 10.61 5.97
CA LEU A 136 -8.23 10.83 6.14
C LEU A 136 -7.47 9.53 6.35
N LEU A 137 -7.97 8.64 7.22
CA LEU A 137 -7.35 7.33 7.41
C LEU A 137 -7.31 6.53 6.11
N GLY A 138 -8.41 6.52 5.34
CA GLY A 138 -8.49 5.76 4.10
C GLY A 138 -7.56 6.27 3.02
N ILE A 139 -7.53 7.60 2.81
CA ILE A 139 -6.62 8.23 1.84
C ILE A 139 -5.16 7.90 2.19
N ILE A 140 -4.80 7.92 3.48
CA ILE A 140 -3.44 7.56 3.92
C ILE A 140 -3.16 6.07 3.71
N ALA A 141 -4.10 5.20 4.09
CA ALA A 141 -3.93 3.74 4.05
C ALA A 141 -3.80 3.20 2.63
N TRP A 142 -4.77 3.49 1.76
CA TRP A 142 -4.80 3.02 0.37
C TRP A 142 -3.96 3.89 -0.59
N GLY A 143 -3.36 4.97 -0.11
CA GLY A 143 -2.49 5.83 -0.89
C GLY A 143 -1.03 5.71 -0.43
N PRO A 144 -0.48 6.69 0.31
CA PRO A 144 0.92 6.69 0.70
C PRO A 144 1.40 5.44 1.46
N LEU A 145 0.59 4.87 2.35
CA LEU A 145 1.00 3.74 3.19
C LEU A 145 1.24 2.46 2.37
N GLU A 146 0.37 2.18 1.41
CA GLU A 146 0.50 1.03 0.51
C GLU A 146 1.78 1.13 -0.35
N VAL A 147 2.10 2.32 -0.85
CA VAL A 147 3.35 2.56 -1.59
C VAL A 147 4.57 2.46 -0.67
N PHE A 148 4.48 2.96 0.56
CA PHE A 148 5.55 2.77 1.55
C PHE A 148 5.82 1.29 1.81
N PHE A 149 4.78 0.50 2.07
CA PHE A 149 4.86 -0.95 2.25
C PHE A 149 5.55 -1.62 1.06
N PHE A 150 5.09 -1.30 -0.15
CA PHE A 150 5.64 -1.85 -1.37
C PHE A 150 7.13 -1.53 -1.52
N VAL A 151 7.53 -0.26 -1.38
CA VAL A 151 8.94 0.15 -1.47
C VAL A 151 9.78 -0.46 -0.35
N TRP A 152 9.24 -0.55 0.86
CA TRP A 152 9.89 -1.19 1.99
C TRP A 152 10.22 -2.66 1.66
N LEU A 153 9.28 -3.39 1.06
CA LEU A 153 9.50 -4.76 0.60
C LEU A 153 10.56 -4.82 -0.49
N VAL A 154 10.46 -3.96 -1.52
CA VAL A 154 11.46 -3.91 -2.61
C VAL A 154 12.88 -3.73 -2.05
N VAL A 155 13.08 -2.76 -1.17
CA VAL A 155 14.38 -2.46 -0.57
C VAL A 155 14.88 -3.62 0.29
N ASN A 156 14.03 -4.17 1.17
CA ASN A 156 14.46 -5.27 2.02
C ASN A 156 14.69 -6.55 1.21
N THR A 157 13.96 -6.78 0.12
CA THR A 157 14.23 -7.88 -0.81
C THR A 157 15.54 -7.69 -1.56
N ASP A 158 15.86 -6.49 -2.05
CA ASP A 158 17.18 -6.21 -2.63
C ASP A 158 18.33 -6.50 -1.64
N ASN A 159 18.12 -6.18 -0.36
CA ASN A 159 19.08 -6.43 0.71
C ASN A 159 19.33 -7.94 0.93
N ILE A 160 18.34 -8.81 0.71
CA ILE A 160 18.51 -10.28 0.76
C ILE A 160 19.51 -10.73 -0.30
N PHE A 161 19.38 -10.20 -1.51
CA PHE A 161 20.28 -10.50 -2.63
C PHE A 161 21.64 -9.77 -2.52
N LYS A 162 21.91 -9.11 -1.39
CA LYS A 162 23.11 -8.30 -1.12
C LYS A 162 23.42 -7.30 -2.23
N SER A 163 22.41 -6.90 -3.02
CA SER A 163 22.66 -6.13 -4.21
C SER A 163 22.90 -4.68 -3.83
N ARG A 164 24.18 -4.31 -3.67
CA ARG A 164 24.61 -2.91 -3.53
C ARG A 164 24.45 -2.13 -4.85
N MET A 165 24.17 -2.82 -5.95
CA MET A 165 24.08 -2.22 -7.27
C MET A 165 22.72 -1.55 -7.52
N ARG A 166 22.78 -0.26 -7.87
CA ARG A 166 21.66 0.63 -8.22
C ARG A 166 20.65 0.06 -9.22
N ALA A 167 21.07 -0.88 -10.05
CA ALA A 167 20.32 -1.35 -11.21
C ALA A 167 19.70 -2.74 -11.02
N ASN A 168 19.83 -3.39 -9.86
CA ASN A 168 19.25 -4.72 -9.68
C ASN A 168 17.71 -4.63 -9.67
N PRO A 169 17.00 -5.24 -10.64
CA PRO A 169 15.55 -5.21 -10.67
C PRO A 169 14.93 -6.30 -9.79
N TRP A 170 15.70 -7.23 -9.21
CA TRP A 170 15.14 -8.42 -8.55
C TRP A 170 14.21 -8.12 -7.39
N GLY A 171 14.56 -7.18 -6.49
CA GLY A 171 13.65 -6.80 -5.41
C GLY A 171 12.32 -6.25 -5.95
N LEU A 172 12.37 -5.43 -7.00
CA LEU A 172 11.17 -4.89 -7.63
C LEU A 172 10.34 -5.99 -8.30
N ILE A 173 10.97 -6.82 -9.13
CA ILE A 173 10.29 -7.90 -9.86
C ILE A 173 9.62 -8.88 -8.89
N ILE A 174 10.36 -9.35 -7.87
CA ILE A 174 9.83 -10.31 -6.90
C ILE A 174 8.66 -9.69 -6.12
N THR A 175 8.81 -8.46 -5.63
CA THR A 175 7.72 -7.79 -4.90
C THR A 175 6.50 -7.61 -5.78
N VAL A 176 6.65 -7.17 -7.04
CA VAL A 176 5.52 -7.01 -7.98
C VAL A 176 4.79 -8.32 -8.23
N LEU A 177 5.52 -9.42 -8.42
CA LEU A 177 4.94 -10.75 -8.65
C LEU A 177 4.17 -11.26 -7.42
N LEU A 178 4.75 -11.13 -6.23
CA LEU A 178 4.08 -11.52 -4.99
C LEU A 178 2.87 -10.62 -4.69
N PHE A 179 2.99 -9.32 -4.97
CA PHE A 179 1.89 -8.38 -4.82
C PHE A 179 0.73 -8.71 -5.79
N ALA A 180 1.05 -9.10 -7.03
CA ALA A 180 0.07 -9.58 -8.01
C ALA A 180 -0.65 -10.83 -7.48
N LEU A 181 0.11 -11.80 -6.97
CA LEU A 181 -0.44 -13.05 -6.46
C LEU A 181 -1.41 -12.80 -5.31
N ILE A 182 -1.06 -11.91 -4.37
CA ILE A 182 -1.97 -11.53 -3.28
C ILE A 182 -3.25 -10.90 -3.83
N HIS A 183 -3.14 -10.00 -4.81
CA HIS A 183 -4.32 -9.38 -5.42
C HIS A 183 -5.22 -10.38 -6.15
N ILE A 184 -4.66 -11.43 -6.76
CA ILE A 184 -5.46 -12.53 -7.33
C ILE A 184 -6.30 -13.21 -6.25
N LEU A 185 -5.69 -13.47 -5.09
CA LEU A 185 -6.35 -14.18 -3.98
C LEU A 185 -7.42 -13.33 -3.28
N THR A 186 -7.30 -12.01 -3.32
CA THR A 186 -8.07 -11.10 -2.46
C THR A 186 -9.06 -10.24 -3.22
N THR A 187 -8.85 -10.08 -4.53
CA THR A 187 -9.70 -9.29 -5.41
C THR A 187 -10.08 -10.09 -6.65
N ASN A 188 -9.35 -9.94 -7.76
CA ASN A 188 -9.51 -10.70 -8.99
C ASN A 188 -8.27 -10.51 -9.90
N ILE A 189 -8.19 -11.31 -10.97
CA ILE A 189 -7.05 -11.31 -11.91
C ILE A 189 -6.90 -9.96 -12.62
N SER A 190 -7.99 -9.31 -13.04
CA SER A 190 -7.91 -8.03 -13.76
C SER A 190 -7.33 -6.94 -12.87
N ASN A 191 -7.77 -6.88 -11.60
CA ASN A 191 -7.26 -5.94 -10.62
C ASN A 191 -5.79 -6.24 -10.29
N ALA A 192 -5.41 -7.52 -10.16
CA ALA A 192 -4.02 -7.91 -9.95
C ALA A 192 -3.10 -7.44 -11.07
N ILE A 193 -3.49 -7.65 -12.33
CA ILE A 193 -2.70 -7.20 -13.49
C ILE A 193 -2.57 -5.68 -13.51
N TYR A 194 -3.69 -4.97 -13.33
CA TYR A 194 -3.72 -3.50 -13.35
C TYR A 194 -2.86 -2.91 -12.23
N THR A 195 -3.08 -3.33 -10.99
CA THR A 195 -2.33 -2.87 -9.82
C THR A 195 -0.85 -3.20 -9.96
N SER A 196 -0.48 -4.43 -10.33
CA SER A 196 0.93 -4.80 -10.46
C SER A 196 1.65 -4.09 -11.60
N ALA A 197 0.97 -3.79 -12.72
CA ALA A 197 1.54 -2.97 -13.79
C ALA A 197 1.82 -1.54 -13.31
N ILE A 198 0.89 -0.94 -12.55
CA ILE A 198 1.08 0.38 -11.95
C ILE A 198 2.24 0.37 -10.96
N PHE A 199 2.25 -0.58 -10.02
CA PHE A 199 3.30 -0.68 -9.01
C PHE A 199 4.67 -1.01 -9.61
N LEU A 200 4.72 -1.70 -10.75
CA LEU A 200 5.97 -1.85 -11.52
C LEU A 200 6.48 -0.48 -12.01
N VAL A 201 5.62 0.32 -12.65
CA VAL A 201 6.01 1.66 -13.14
C VAL A 201 6.39 2.59 -11.98
N LEU A 202 5.58 2.65 -10.93
CA LEU A 202 5.86 3.45 -9.73
C LEU A 202 7.14 3.00 -9.04
N GLY A 203 7.39 1.69 -8.97
CA GLY A 203 8.62 1.11 -8.44
C GLY A 203 9.86 1.43 -9.30
N LEU A 204 9.72 1.47 -10.63
CA LEU A 204 10.77 1.94 -11.54
C LEU A 204 11.07 3.43 -11.34
N ILE A 205 10.04 4.27 -11.19
CA ILE A 205 10.20 5.70 -10.85
C ILE A 205 10.96 5.84 -9.52
N TYR A 206 10.57 5.09 -8.50
CA TYR A 206 11.28 5.05 -7.22
C TYR A 206 12.75 4.62 -7.39
N LYS A 207 13.03 3.50 -8.07
CA LYS A 207 14.40 3.00 -8.28
C LYS A 207 15.28 4.01 -9.00
N TYR A 208 14.71 4.70 -9.98
CA TYR A 208 15.42 5.69 -10.79
C TYR A 208 15.67 7.01 -10.04
N THR A 209 14.69 7.49 -9.27
CA THR A 209 14.75 8.80 -8.61
C THR A 209 15.25 8.72 -7.16
N ARG A 210 15.21 7.53 -6.56
CA ARG A 210 15.44 7.25 -5.13
C ARG A 210 14.50 8.00 -4.22
N ASN A 211 13.30 8.32 -4.71
CA ASN A 211 12.34 9.09 -3.97
C ASN A 211 10.93 8.53 -4.16
N VAL A 212 10.26 8.24 -3.04
CA VAL A 212 8.96 7.55 -3.02
C VAL A 212 7.77 8.52 -2.97
N VAL A 213 7.99 9.81 -2.72
CA VAL A 213 6.91 10.79 -2.53
C VAL A 213 6.07 10.96 -3.80
N GLY A 214 6.72 11.03 -4.97
CA GLY A 214 6.02 11.03 -6.26
C GLY A 214 5.10 9.81 -6.42
N PRO A 215 5.64 8.58 -6.31
CA PRO A 215 4.85 7.36 -6.30
C PRO A 215 3.69 7.33 -5.31
N MET A 216 3.89 7.80 -4.06
CA MET A 216 2.84 7.88 -3.05
C MET A 216 1.67 8.76 -3.50
N ILE A 217 1.97 9.95 -4.03
CA ILE A 217 0.96 10.89 -4.52
C ILE A 217 0.27 10.33 -5.77
N ALA A 218 1.04 9.79 -6.72
CA ALA A 218 0.47 9.21 -7.92
C ALA A 218 -0.48 8.05 -7.62
N TRP A 219 -0.10 7.14 -6.71
CA TRP A 219 -0.98 6.05 -6.31
C TRP A 219 -2.24 6.56 -5.63
N ALA A 220 -2.13 7.54 -4.72
CA ALA A 220 -3.30 8.13 -4.09
C ALA A 220 -4.28 8.76 -5.10
N LEU A 221 -3.77 9.32 -6.20
CA LEU A 221 -4.59 9.89 -7.27
C LEU A 221 -5.17 8.84 -8.23
N ILE A 222 -4.53 7.69 -8.40
CA ILE A 222 -4.96 6.64 -9.34
C ILE A 222 -5.86 5.60 -8.65
N ASN A 223 -5.68 5.35 -7.35
CA ASN A 223 -6.36 4.29 -6.64
C ASN A 223 -7.86 4.63 -6.44
N GLY A 224 -8.73 3.84 -7.07
CA GLY A 224 -10.18 3.98 -6.96
C GLY A 224 -10.71 3.85 -5.52
N GLN A 225 -10.03 3.09 -4.66
CA GLN A 225 -10.40 2.97 -3.25
C GLN A 225 -10.20 4.28 -2.48
N VAL A 226 -9.17 5.07 -2.83
CA VAL A 226 -8.93 6.40 -2.26
C VAL A 226 -10.07 7.35 -2.67
N TRP A 227 -10.45 7.36 -3.95
CA TRP A 227 -11.58 8.16 -4.43
C TRP A 227 -12.91 7.77 -3.78
N TYR A 228 -13.15 6.47 -3.62
CA TYR A 228 -14.36 5.97 -2.97
C TYR A 228 -14.50 6.46 -1.53
N ILE A 229 -13.41 6.41 -0.76
CA ILE A 229 -13.44 6.83 0.65
C ILE A 229 -13.38 8.35 0.79
N ALA A 230 -12.73 9.07 -0.13
CA ALA A 230 -12.74 10.53 -0.16
C ALA A 230 -14.15 11.11 -0.33
N ARG A 231 -15.10 10.36 -0.90
CA ARG A 231 -16.51 10.76 -0.98
C ARG A 231 -17.20 10.89 0.37
N LEU A 232 -16.62 10.41 1.48
CA LEU A 232 -17.10 10.72 2.82
C LEU A 232 -17.02 12.23 3.16
N LEU A 233 -16.22 13.01 2.40
CA LEU A 233 -16.04 14.44 2.61
C LEU A 233 -17.13 15.31 1.97
N PHE A 234 -18.00 14.74 1.13
CA PHE A 234 -19.00 15.45 0.33
C PHE A 234 -20.38 14.76 0.40
#